data_AF-A0A382Z1G2-F1
#
_entry.id   AF-A0A382Z1G2-F1
#
_cell.length_a   1.000
_cell.length_b   1.000
_cell.length_c   1.000
_cell.angle_alpha   90.00
_cell.angle_beta   90.00
_cell.angle_gamma   90.00
#
_symmetry.space_group_name_H-M   'P 1'
#
loop_
_entity.id
_entity.type
_entity.pdbx_description
1 polymer ?
#
loop_
_entity_poly.entity_id
_entity_poly.type
_entity_poly.pdbx_seq_one_letter_code
_entity_poly.pdbx_strand_id
1 'polypeptide(L)' 'VKITHVDVVPVGAFVYVRIDTAEGLYGIGEASLSGRSAAVVAAFEHLTPLLIG' A
#
# COMPACT_ATOMS: atom_id res chain seq x y z
N VAL A 1 0.33 -15.68 9.25
CA VAL A 1 -0.19 -14.69 8.29
C VAL A 1 0.97 -14.14 7.53
N LYS A 2 1.07 -14.49 6.26
CA LYS A 2 2.12 -14.05 5.33
C LYS A 2 1.53 -13.06 4.35
N ILE A 3 2.19 -11.93 4.12
CA ILE A 3 1.74 -10.94 3.14
C ILE A 3 2.22 -11.39 1.76
N THR A 4 1.29 -11.44 0.81
CA THR A 4 1.57 -11.90 -0.56
C THR A 4 1.52 -10.77 -1.57
N HIS A 5 0.81 -9.69 -1.28
CA HIS A 5 0.63 -8.58 -2.20
C HIS A 5 0.40 -7.25 -1.47
N VAL A 6 0.88 -6.16 -2.08
CA VAL A 6 0.67 -4.78 -1.63
C VAL A 6 0.31 -3.94 -2.85
N ASP A 7 -0.90 -3.39 -2.86
CA ASP A 7 -1.36 -2.45 -3.89
C ASP A 7 -1.42 -1.03 -3.32
N VAL A 8 -0.87 -0.06 -4.04
CA VAL A 8 -0.98 1.35 -3.70
C VAL A 8 -1.83 2.05 -4.75
N VAL A 9 -2.97 2.58 -4.33
CA VAL A 9 -4.04 3.06 -5.20
C VAL A 9 -4.30 4.53 -4.94
N PRO A 10 -3.81 5.44 -5.81
CA PRO A 10 -4.17 6.85 -5.77
C PRO A 10 -5.63 7.04 -6.23
N VAL A 11 -6.43 7.79 -5.47
CA VAL A 11 -7.83 8.13 -5.78
C VAL A 11 -8.06 9.62 -5.54
N GLY A 12 -7.88 10.43 -6.57
CA GLY A 12 -7.98 11.88 -6.46
C GLY A 12 -6.93 12.45 -5.50
N ALA A 13 -7.37 13.10 -4.41
CA ALA A 13 -6.48 13.61 -3.37
C ALA A 13 -6.02 12.52 -2.38
N PHE A 14 -6.62 11.33 -2.45
CA PHE A 14 -6.37 10.25 -1.50
C PHE A 14 -5.39 9.19 -2.03
N VAL A 15 -4.75 8.46 -1.13
CA VAL A 15 -3.99 7.23 -1.41
C VAL A 15 -4.47 6.16 -0.46
N TYR A 16 -4.87 5.02 -1.02
CA TYR A 16 -5.20 3.82 -0.25
C TYR A 16 -4.18 2.73 -0.52
N VAL A 17 -3.85 1.97 0.50
CA VAL A 17 -2.95 0.82 0.42
C VAL A 17 -3.75 -0.41 0.79
N ARG A 18 -3.77 -1.39 -0.10
CA ARG A 18 -4.35 -2.71 0.16
C ARG A 18 -3.23 -3.70 0.39
N ILE A 19 -3.41 -4.56 1.39
CA ILE A 19 -2.47 -5.64 1.71
C ILE A 19 -3.26 -6.95 1.72
N ASP A 20 -2.81 -7.93 0.93
CA ASP A 20 -3.40 -9.26 0.84
C ASP A 20 -2.51 -10.30 1.54
N THR A 21 -3.13 -11.30 2.14
CA THR A 21 -2.46 -12.40 2.83
C THR A 21 -2.62 -13.73 2.08
N ALA A 22 -1.72 -14.68 2.36
CA ALA A 22 -1.79 -16.03 1.80
C ALA A 22 -3.08 -16.79 2.16
N GLU A 23 -3.72 -16.41 3.27
CA GLU A 23 -4.98 -16.99 3.75
C GLU A 23 -6.23 -16.37 3.08
N GLY A 24 -6.05 -15.45 2.13
CA GLY A 24 -7.14 -14.79 1.39
C GLY A 24 -7.81 -13.64 2.15
N LEU A 25 -7.26 -13.24 3.29
CA LEU A 25 -7.67 -12.03 3.99
C LEU A 25 -6.99 -10.82 3.36
N TYR A 26 -7.63 -9.65 3.47
CA TYR A 26 -7.02 -8.39 3.09
C TYR A 26 -7.41 -7.26 4.05
N GLY A 27 -6.57 -6.24 4.09
CA GLY A 27 -6.80 -4.99 4.81
C GLY A 27 -6.58 -3.78 3.91
N ILE A 28 -7.23 -2.66 4.25
CA ILE A 28 -7.06 -1.38 3.55
C ILE A 28 -6.63 -0.33 4.57
N GLY A 29 -5.57 0.41 4.25
CA GLY A 29 -5.08 1.56 5.01
C GLY A 29 -5.11 2.83 4.15
N GLU A 30 -5.41 3.96 4.79
CA GLU A 30 -5.33 5.28 4.17
C GLU A 30 -3.93 5.86 4.38
N ALA A 31 -3.32 6.46 3.35
CA ALA A 31 -1.90 6.85 3.35
C ALA A 31 -1.65 8.22 2.71
N SER A 32 -2.65 9.08 2.57
CA SER A 32 -2.52 10.34 1.83
C SER A 32 -1.55 11.30 2.48
N LEU A 33 -0.87 12.06 1.63
CA LEU A 33 -0.10 13.21 2.03
C LEU A 33 -0.44 14.38 1.12
N SER A 34 -1.21 15.34 1.61
CA SER A 34 -1.72 16.48 0.84
C SER A 34 -0.60 17.18 0.05
N GLY A 35 -0.78 17.27 -1.27
CA GLY A 35 0.19 17.89 -2.19
C GLY A 35 1.45 17.07 -2.47
N ARG A 36 1.59 15.88 -1.88
CA ARG A 36 2.77 15.00 -2.00
C ARG A 36 2.41 13.51 -2.15
N SER A 37 1.19 13.17 -2.56
CA SER A 37 0.74 11.78 -2.73
C SER A 37 1.68 10.92 -3.60
N ALA A 38 2.28 11.50 -4.64
CA ALA A 38 3.26 10.80 -5.48
C ALA A 38 4.52 10.34 -4.71
N ALA A 39 4.96 11.11 -3.70
CA ALA A 39 6.08 10.73 -2.85
C ALA A 39 5.73 9.54 -1.95
N VAL A 40 4.49 9.46 -1.47
CA VAL A 40 3.99 8.29 -0.74
C VAL A 40 3.98 7.06 -1.64
N VAL A 41 3.44 7.19 -2.86
CA VAL A 41 3.41 6.08 -3.83
C VAL A 41 4.83 5.55 -4.10
N ALA A 42 5.78 6.45 -4.36
CA ALA A 42 7.18 6.08 -4.60
C ALA A 42 7.83 5.43 -3.36
N ALA A 43 7.47 5.83 -2.14
CA ALA A 43 8.00 5.19 -0.93
C ALA A 43 7.67 3.69 -0.88
N PHE A 44 6.51 3.29 -1.40
CA PHE A 44 6.11 1.88 -1.45
C PHE A 44 6.92 1.01 -2.42
N GLU A 45 7.68 1.60 -3.35
CA GLU A 45 8.67 0.86 -4.16
C GLU A 45 9.77 0.26 -3.26
N HIS A 46 10.08 0.93 -2.15
CA HIS A 46 11.07 0.48 -1.18
C HIS A 46 10.46 -0.30 -0.01
N LEU A 47 9.21 0.01 0.37
CA LEU A 47 8.54 -0.67 1.48
C LEU A 47 8.01 -2.04 1.07
N THR A 48 7.44 -2.18 -0.13
CA THR A 48 6.80 -3.44 -0.57
C THR A 48 7.73 -4.65 -0.43
N PRO A 49 9.02 -4.62 -0.87
CA PRO A 49 9.93 -5.75 -0.70
C PRO A 49 10.18 -6.16 0.76
N LEU A 50 10.02 -5.23 1.72
CA LEU A 50 10.19 -5.49 3.15
C LEU A 50 8.92 -6.08 3.79
N LEU A 51 7.77 -5.93 3.13
CA LEU A 51 6.47 -6.39 3.59
C LEU A 51 6.12 -7.78 3.04
N ILE A 52 6.55 -8.12 1.83
CA ILE A 52 6.31 -9.44 1.24
C ILE A 52 7.04 -10.52 2.05
N GLY A 53 6.31 -11.54 2.52
CA GLY A 53 6.88 -12.60 3.35
C GLY A 53 5.88 -13.36 4.19
#